data_AF-A0A5R8QDA5-F1
#
_entry.id   AF-A0A5R8QDA5-F1
#
_cell.length_a   1.000
_cell.length_b   1.000
_cell.length_c   1.000
_cell.angle_alpha   90.00
_cell.angle_beta   90.00
_cell.angle_gamma   90.00
#
_symmetry.space_group_name_H-M   'P 1'
#
loop_
_entity.id
_entity.type
_entity.pdbx_description
1 polymer ?
#
loop_
_entity_poly.entity_id
_entity_poly.type
_entity_poly.pdbx_seq_one_letter_code
_entity_poly.pdbx_strand_id
1 'polypeptide(L)' 'MAIDSQEFWLLTQAELQEMLMMSQKKQKQDAELLRMVIINAEYNVNRPKNRKEMPLFPQDEDEKIKVGSLDERGNIFK' A
#
# COMPACT_ATOMS: atom_id res chain seq x y z
N MET A 1 -10.55 -10.93 -4.89
CA MET A 1 -10.87 -12.29 -5.36
C MET A 1 -10.06 -12.54 -6.60
N ALA A 2 -9.25 -13.59 -6.63
CA ALA A 2 -8.57 -14.02 -7.85
C ALA A 2 -9.57 -14.82 -8.67
N ILE A 3 -9.70 -14.50 -9.97
CA ILE A 3 -10.58 -15.24 -10.88
C ILE A 3 -9.96 -16.62 -11.11
N ASP A 4 -10.77 -17.68 -11.04
CA ASP A 4 -10.30 -19.03 -11.30
C ASP A 4 -9.93 -19.17 -12.79
N SER A 5 -8.92 -20.00 -13.08
CA SER A 5 -8.42 -20.26 -14.43
C SER A 5 -9.50 -20.77 -15.39
N GLN A 6 -10.57 -21.41 -14.90
CA GLN A 6 -11.72 -21.83 -15.69
C GLN A 6 -12.67 -20.68 -16.02
N GLU A 7 -12.87 -19.74 -15.09
CA GLU A 7 -13.71 -18.54 -15.27
C GLU A 7 -13.08 -17.57 -16.27
N PHE A 8 -11.74 -17.51 -16.33
CA PHE A 8 -11.01 -16.67 -17.28
C PHE A 8 -11.37 -16.95 -18.75
N TRP A 9 -11.61 -18.22 -19.10
CA TRP A 9 -11.95 -18.63 -20.46
C TRP A 9 -13.41 -18.31 -20.86
N LEU A 10 -14.25 -17.95 -19.89
CA LEU A 10 -15.65 -17.58 -20.10
C LEU A 10 -15.85 -16.07 -20.24
N LEU A 11 -14.78 -15.27 -20.05
CA LEU A 11 -14.85 -13.82 -20.13
C LEU A 11 -14.99 -13.33 -21.57
N THR A 12 -15.89 -12.36 -21.74
CA THR A 12 -16.01 -11.58 -22.96
C THR A 12 -14.79 -10.67 -23.15
N GLN A 13 -14.58 -10.22 -24.38
CA GLN A 13 -13.51 -9.27 -24.70
C GLN A 13 -13.61 -7.97 -23.86
N ALA A 14 -14.83 -7.52 -23.57
CA ALA A 14 -15.06 -6.33 -22.74
C ALA A 14 -14.61 -6.54 -21.29
N GLU A 15 -14.94 -7.68 -20.68
CA GLU A 15 -14.53 -8.00 -19.31
C GLU A 15 -13.01 -8.15 -19.19
N LEU A 16 -12.35 -8.76 -20.18
CA LEU A 16 -10.89 -8.85 -20.23
C LEU A 16 -10.23 -7.46 -20.33
N GLN A 17 -10.81 -6.55 -21.12
CA GLN A 17 -10.33 -5.16 -21.22
C GLN A 17 -10.52 -4.39 -19.90
N GLU A 18 -11.66 -4.57 -19.23
CA GLU A 18 -11.91 -3.96 -17.93
C GLU A 18 -10.92 -4.45 -16.88
N MET A 19 -10.68 -5.76 -16.80
CA MET A 19 -9.68 -6.35 -15.90
C MET A 19 -8.27 -5.80 -16.16
N LEU A 20 -7.88 -5.67 -17.43
CA LEU A 20 -6.59 -5.09 -17.81
C LEU A 20 -6.50 -3.63 -17.36
N MET A 21 -7.54 -2.84 -17.58
CA MET A 21 -7.59 -1.44 -17.16
C MET A 21 -7.48 -1.31 -15.63
N MET A 22 -8.22 -2.14 -14.89
CA MET A 22 -8.17 -2.18 -13.43
C MET A 22 -6.78 -2.58 -12.92
N SER A 23 -6.14 -3.57 -13.55
CA SER A 23 -4.77 -3.97 -13.21
C SER A 23 -3.77 -2.84 -13.45
N GLN A 24 -3.87 -2.14 -14.59
CA GLN A 24 -2.99 -1.01 -14.90
C GLN A 24 -3.19 0.15 -13.92
N LYS A 25 -4.44 0.43 -13.54
CA LYS A 25 -4.76 1.44 -12.52
C LYS A 25 -4.11 1.09 -11.19
N LYS A 26 -4.26 -0.16 -10.74
CA LYS A 26 -3.63 -0.64 -9.50
C LYS A 26 -2.10 -0.55 -9.55
N GLN A 27 -1.47 -0.98 -10.64
CA GLN A 27 -0.02 -0.88 -10.80
C GLN A 27 0.49 0.56 -10.70
N LYS A 28 -0.26 1.53 -11.23
CA LYS A 28 0.09 2.96 -11.09
C LYS A 28 -0.01 3.42 -9.64
N GLN A 29 -1.06 3.03 -8.92
CA GLN A 29 -1.22 3.34 -7.49
C GLN A 29 -0.10 2.73 -6.65
N ASP A 30 0.22 1.45 -6.88
CA ASP A 30 1.31 0.76 -6.19
C ASP A 30 2.66 1.44 -6.45
N ALA A 31 2.92 1.86 -7.69
CA ALA A 31 4.15 2.57 -8.06
C ALA A 31 4.25 3.96 -7.40
N GLU A 32 3.13 4.68 -7.27
CA GLU A 32 3.07 5.96 -6.58
C GLU A 32 3.31 5.81 -5.08
N LEU A 33 2.69 4.81 -4.44
CA LEU A 33 2.93 4.48 -3.04
C LEU A 33 4.41 4.18 -2.78
N LEU A 34 5.03 3.35 -3.62
CA LEU A 34 6.46 3.03 -3.50
C LEU A 34 7.34 4.26 -3.62
N ARG A 35 7.02 5.19 -4.55
CA ARG A 35 7.75 6.46 -4.67
C ARG A 35 7.64 7.29 -3.39
N MET A 36 6.45 7.41 -2.80
CA MET A 36 6.27 8.14 -1.55
C MET A 36 7.04 7.50 -0.39
N VAL A 37 7.05 6.17 -0.31
CA VAL A 37 7.82 5.44 0.71
C VAL A 37 9.31 5.75 0.60
N ILE A 38 9.87 5.71 -0.60
CA ILE A 38 11.29 6.02 -0.83
C ILE A 38 11.59 7.48 -0.43
N ILE A 39 10.75 8.43 -0.85
CA ILE A 39 10.92 9.84 -0.51
C ILE A 39 10.88 10.06 1.01
N ASN A 40 9.92 9.43 1.71
CA ASN A 40 9.79 9.55 3.16
C ASN A 40 10.98 8.90 3.89
N ALA A 41 11.48 7.76 3.39
CA ALA A 41 12.67 7.11 3.91
C ALA A 41 13.92 8.01 3.74
N GLU A 42 14.13 8.56 2.55
CA GLU A 42 15.23 9.50 2.27
C GLU A 42 15.15 10.75 3.15
N TYR A 43 13.95 11.30 3.34
CA TYR A 43 13.73 12.39 4.27
C TYR A 43 14.17 12.02 5.69
N ASN A 44 13.73 10.86 6.19
CA ASN A 44 14.02 10.42 7.56
C ASN A 44 15.50 10.13 7.80
N VAL A 45 16.24 9.69 6.78
CA VAL A 45 17.69 9.51 6.86
C VAL A 45 18.40 10.87 6.93
N ASN A 46 17.93 11.85 6.15
CA ASN A 46 18.58 13.15 6.02
C ASN A 46 18.03 14.23 6.97
N ARG A 47 16.97 13.94 7.74
CA ARG A 47 16.33 14.94 8.61
C ARG A 47 17.25 15.31 9.78
N PRO A 48 17.23 16.59 10.21
CA PRO A 48 17.81 16.98 11.48
C PRO A 48 17.13 16.27 12.67
N LYS A 49 17.89 15.96 13.72
CA LYS A 49 17.38 15.23 14.92
C LYS A 49 16.23 15.93 15.64
N ASN A 50 16.08 17.26 15.47
CA ASN A 50 15.01 18.06 16.05
C ASN A 50 13.75 18.17 15.16
N ARG A 51 13.74 17.57 13.97
CA ARG A 51 12.55 17.51 13.11
C ARG A 51 11.79 16.21 13.30
N LYS A 52 10.47 16.30 13.20
CA LYS A 52 9.57 15.14 13.27
C LYS A 52 9.85 14.18 12.11
N GLU A 53 9.79 12.90 12.40
CA GLU A 53 9.87 11.83 11.42
C GLU A 53 8.62 11.81 10.53
N MET A 54 8.79 11.64 9.22
CA MET A 54 7.68 11.39 8.32
C MET A 54 7.29 9.90 8.39
N PRO A 55 5.99 9.56 8.36
CA PRO A 55 5.57 8.17 8.33
C PRO A 55 6.09 7.52 7.05
N LEU A 56 6.63 6.30 7.17
CA LEU A 56 7.23 5.60 6.03
C LEU A 56 6.19 5.35 4.93
N PHE A 57 4.98 4.96 5.31
CA PHE A 57 3.85 4.81 4.41
C PHE A 57 2.94 6.04 4.54
N PRO A 58 2.57 6.71 3.44
CA PRO A 58 1.52 7.73 3.49
C PRO A 58 0.24 7.09 4.02
N GLN A 59 -0.38 7.75 4.99
CA GLN A 59 -1.68 7.32 5.51
C GLN A 59 -2.74 7.79 4.53
N ASP A 60 -3.61 6.89 4.07
CA ASP A 60 -4.81 7.30 3.35
C ASP A 60 -5.61 8.24 4.27
N GLU A 61 -5.97 9.44 3.79
CA GLU A 61 -6.70 10.41 4.61
C GLU A 61 -8.05 9.86 5.11
N ASP A 62 -8.59 8.85 4.40
CA ASP A 62 -9.80 8.11 4.72
C ASP A 62 -9.59 6.98 5.75
N GLU A 63 -8.36 6.46 5.91
CA GLU A 63 -7.99 5.49 6.95
C GLU A 63 -7.34 6.17 8.16
N LYS A 64 -7.92 7.27 8.64
CA LYS A 64 -7.81 7.64 10.06
C LYS A 64 -8.57 6.63 10.95
N ILE A 65 -8.42 5.33 10.67
CA ILE A 65 -8.76 4.29 11.61
C ILE A 65 -7.73 4.44 12.72
N LYS A 66 -8.23 4.78 13.91
CA LYS A 66 -7.49 4.82 15.16
C LYS A 66 -6.54 3.63 15.21
N VAL A 67 -5.25 3.87 14.93
CA VAL A 67 -4.19 2.95 15.34
C VAL A 67 -4.19 3.03 16.86
N GLY A 68 -5.05 2.23 17.47
CA GLY A 68 -4.92 1.83 18.86
C GLY A 68 -3.48 1.36 19.07
N SER A 69 -2.92 1.73 20.20
CA SER A 69 -1.55 1.45 20.59
C SER A 69 -1.14 0.02 20.18
N LEU A 70 -0.11 -0.07 19.34
CA LEU A 70 0.58 -1.33 19.05
C LEU A 70 1.53 -1.64 20.22
N ASP A 71 0.96 -1.90 21.39
CA ASP A 71 1.66 -2.42 22.56
C ASP A 71 1.26 -3.88 22.83
N GLU A 72 1.29 -4.72 21.80
CA GLU A 72 1.10 -6.18 21.95
C GLU A 72 2.33 -7.03 21.57
N ARG A 73 3.47 -6.43 21.17
CA ARG A 73 4.73 -7.17 20.95
C ARG A 73 5.65 -7.22 22.18
N GLY A 74 5.06 -7.16 23.36
CA GLY A 74 5.77 -6.93 24.62
C GLY A 74 6.05 -8.16 25.49
N ASN A 75 5.69 -9.40 25.13
CA ASN A 75 6.01 -10.58 25.95
C ASN A 75 6.01 -11.88 25.12
N ILE A 76 7.15 -12.24 24.55
CA ILE A 76 7.40 -13.62 24.11
C ILE A 76 8.80 -14.09 24.54
N PHE A 77 9.19 -13.79 25.77
CA PHE A 77 10.27 -14.50 26.48
C PHE A 77 10.01 -14.37 27.99
N LYS A 78 9.27 -15.33 28.55
CA LYS A 78 9.32 -15.73 29.97
C LYS A 78 9.19 -17.23 30.06
#